data_AF-A0A926Q5H1-F1
#
_entry.id   AF-A0A926Q5H1-F1
#
_cell.length_a   1.000
_cell.length_b   1.000
_cell.length_c   1.000
_cell.angle_alpha   90.00
_cell.angle_beta   90.00
_cell.angle_gamma   90.00
#
_symmetry.space_group_name_H-M   'P 1'
#
loop_
_entity.id
_entity.type
_entity.pdbx_description
1 polymer ?
#
loop_
_entity_poly.entity_id
_entity_poly.type
_entity_poly.pdbx_seq_one_letter_code
_entity_poly.pdbx_strand_id
1 'polypeptide(L)'
;MALALCLLFDSRSDRLVRELWSRLEARGVRTLETHTHGRHHPHLSYAVLIDGDPGAVRAAVADLPDAGPVELTVQGTITFPRGRAALACSVPSAVAARQERVVAALEGTGAVLHRHYLPGRWVPHVSVATRATGDGLAVVVNEVSDVLPLTVRAERCALIDTSTGQLWPVDGIP
;
A
#
# COMPACT_ATOMS: atom_id res chain seq x y z
N MET A 1 -11.76 11.42 9.18
CA MET A 1 -10.68 11.72 8.21
C MET A 1 -10.42 10.50 7.34
N ALA A 2 -10.04 10.69 6.06
CA ALA A 2 -9.68 9.58 5.17
C ALA A 2 -8.23 9.14 5.43
N LEU A 3 -8.07 7.96 6.03
CA LEU A 3 -6.79 7.48 6.55
C LEU A 3 -6.37 6.17 5.89
N ALA A 4 -5.09 5.85 5.91
CA ALA A 4 -4.57 4.54 5.54
C ALA A 4 -3.51 4.09 6.55
N LEU A 5 -3.60 2.83 7.00
CA LEU A 5 -2.53 2.18 7.75
C LEU A 5 -1.66 1.41 6.76
N CYS A 6 -0.40 1.80 6.65
CA CYS A 6 0.51 1.38 5.59
C CYS A 6 1.78 0.77 6.18
N LEU A 7 2.20 -0.37 5.62
CA LEU A 7 3.56 -0.86 5.79
C LEU A 7 4.48 -0.14 4.82
N LEU A 8 5.51 0.50 5.35
CA LEU A 8 6.50 1.24 4.60
C LEU A 8 7.75 0.38 4.37
N PHE A 9 8.33 0.56 3.19
CA PHE A 9 9.44 -0.24 2.73
C PHE A 9 10.80 0.20 3.26
N ASP A 10 11.73 -0.75 3.29
CA ASP A 10 13.14 -0.43 3.48
C ASP A 10 13.66 0.49 2.36
N SER A 11 14.82 1.12 2.58
CA SER A 11 15.34 2.10 1.62
C SER A 11 15.63 1.51 0.24
N ARG A 12 15.92 0.21 0.14
CA ARG A 12 16.19 -0.45 -1.15
C ARG A 12 14.90 -0.63 -1.93
N SER A 13 13.88 -1.20 -1.29
CA SER A 13 12.59 -1.51 -1.89
C SER A 13 11.81 -0.23 -2.22
N ASP A 14 11.89 0.80 -1.38
CA ASP A 14 11.33 2.13 -1.67
C ASP A 14 11.93 2.71 -2.97
N ARG A 15 13.27 2.71 -3.11
CA ARG A 15 13.93 3.20 -4.33
C ARG A 15 13.51 2.43 -5.58
N LEU A 16 13.48 1.10 -5.52
CA LEU A 16 13.09 0.27 -6.67
C LEU A 16 11.68 0.62 -7.18
N VAL A 17 10.73 0.81 -6.27
CA VAL A 17 9.35 1.18 -6.66
C VAL A 17 9.29 2.61 -7.19
N ARG A 18 10.04 3.55 -6.62
CA ARG A 18 10.12 4.93 -7.13
C ARG A 18 10.76 5.01 -8.51
N GLU A 19 11.80 4.22 -8.77
CA GLU A 19 12.41 4.14 -10.10
C GLU A 19 11.41 3.60 -11.13
N LEU A 20 10.61 2.59 -10.76
CA LEU A 20 9.51 2.10 -11.61
C LEU A 20 8.47 3.20 -11.85
N TRP A 21 8.10 3.97 -10.82
CA TRP A 21 7.20 5.11 -10.99
C TRP A 21 7.76 6.14 -11.98
N SER A 22 9.02 6.55 -11.80
CA SER A 22 9.66 7.54 -12.65
C SER A 22 9.74 7.11 -14.11
N ARG A 23 10.09 5.84 -14.38
CA ARG A 23 10.08 5.29 -15.75
C ARG A 23 8.69 5.32 -16.39
N LEU A 24 7.66 4.99 -15.61
CA LEU A 24 6.28 5.05 -16.09
C LEU A 24 5.82 6.48 -16.38
N GLU A 25 6.15 7.44 -15.52
CA GLU A 25 5.82 8.86 -15.74
C GLU A 25 6.55 9.42 -16.96
N ALA A 26 7.80 9.05 -17.19
CA ALA A 26 8.55 9.40 -18.40
C ALA A 26 7.90 8.86 -19.69
N ARG A 27 7.08 7.80 -19.59
CA ARG A 27 6.30 7.22 -20.69
C ARG A 27 4.84 7.69 -20.69
N GLY A 28 4.50 8.71 -19.91
CA GLY A 28 3.17 9.32 -19.85
C GLY A 28 2.14 8.55 -19.02
N VAL A 29 2.55 7.53 -18.26
CA VAL A 29 1.68 6.79 -17.34
C VAL A 29 1.71 7.47 -15.97
N ARG A 30 0.54 7.91 -15.47
CA ARG A 30 0.45 8.54 -14.15
C ARG A 30 0.64 7.52 -13.03
N THR A 31 1.53 7.83 -12.10
CA THR A 31 1.81 7.00 -10.93
C THR A 31 1.41 7.71 -9.64
N LEU A 32 1.90 7.24 -8.49
CA LEU A 32 1.76 7.93 -7.21
C LEU A 32 2.86 8.98 -6.97
N GLU A 33 3.92 9.00 -7.76
CA GLU A 33 5.03 9.96 -7.61
C GLU A 33 4.53 11.40 -7.68
N THR A 34 3.71 11.73 -8.69
CA THR A 34 3.13 13.07 -8.86
C THR A 34 1.62 13.14 -8.56
N HIS A 35 1.03 12.09 -7.99
CA HIS A 35 -0.41 12.07 -7.72
C HIS A 35 -0.81 12.97 -6.54
N THR A 36 -1.94 13.67 -6.69
CA THR A 36 -2.56 14.53 -5.66
C THR A 36 -1.58 15.50 -4.99
N HIS A 37 -1.06 15.15 -3.82
CA HIS A 37 -0.16 15.97 -3.02
C HIS A 37 1.33 15.66 -3.28
N GLY A 38 1.68 14.63 -4.06
CA GLY A 38 3.06 14.27 -4.39
C GLY A 38 3.89 13.76 -3.20
N ARG A 39 3.24 13.36 -2.11
CA ARG A 39 3.88 12.88 -0.86
C ARG A 39 3.60 11.39 -0.61
N HIS A 40 3.33 10.65 -1.68
CA HIS A 40 3.07 9.22 -1.58
C HIS A 40 4.38 8.46 -1.33
N HIS A 41 4.29 7.42 -0.52
CA HIS A 41 5.36 6.47 -0.27
C HIS A 41 5.02 5.15 -0.94
N PRO A 42 5.96 4.42 -1.55
CA PRO A 42 5.80 2.99 -1.81
C PRO A 42 5.40 2.24 -0.53
N HIS A 43 4.30 1.51 -0.57
CA HIS A 43 3.76 0.84 0.61
C HIS A 43 2.90 -0.37 0.26
N LEU A 44 2.68 -1.23 1.27
CA LEU A 44 1.57 -2.18 1.32
C LEU A 44 0.49 -1.63 2.26
N SER A 45 -0.72 -1.43 1.76
CA SER A 45 -1.83 -0.99 2.61
C SER A 45 -2.40 -2.16 3.41
N TYR A 46 -2.40 -2.04 4.73
CA TYR A 46 -3.10 -2.95 5.64
C TYR A 46 -4.57 -2.59 5.76
N ALA A 47 -4.87 -1.29 5.88
CA ALA A 47 -6.23 -0.81 5.95
C ALA A 47 -6.33 0.56 5.27
N VAL A 48 -7.50 0.83 4.70
CA VAL A 48 -7.90 2.19 4.27
C VAL A 48 -9.23 2.49 4.93
N LEU A 49 -9.31 3.63 5.59
CA LEU A 49 -10.47 4.15 6.29
C LEU A 49 -11.10 5.25 5.45
N ILE A 50 -12.39 5.13 5.17
CA ILE A 50 -13.19 6.18 4.55
C ILE A 50 -13.35 7.34 5.54
N ASP A 51 -13.56 7.00 6.81
CA ASP A 51 -13.64 7.94 7.91
C ASP A 51 -13.13 7.31 9.21
N GLY A 52 -12.65 8.15 10.11
CA GLY A 52 -12.03 7.75 11.37
C GLY A 52 -11.33 8.92 12.06
N ASP A 53 -11.26 8.85 13.39
CA ASP A 53 -10.48 9.77 14.21
C ASP A 53 -9.01 9.33 14.26
N PRO A 54 -8.04 10.17 13.82
CA PRO A 54 -6.64 9.79 13.81
C PRO A 54 -6.08 9.42 15.19
N GLY A 55 -6.56 10.06 16.26
CA GLY A 55 -6.11 9.78 17.63
C GLY A 55 -6.53 8.39 18.09
N ALA A 56 -7.81 8.07 17.95
CA ALA A 56 -8.39 6.77 18.30
C ALA A 56 -7.78 5.63 17.47
N VAL A 57 -7.61 5.85 16.16
CA VAL A 57 -6.98 4.88 15.26
C VAL A 57 -5.54 4.60 15.68
N ARG A 58 -4.74 5.63 15.96
CA ARG A 58 -3.35 5.46 16.42
C ARG A 58 -3.25 4.73 17.75
N ALA A 59 -4.12 5.07 18.71
CA ALA A 59 -4.16 4.38 19.99
C ALA A 59 -4.47 2.88 19.82
N ALA A 60 -5.46 2.54 19.01
CA ALA A 60 -5.87 1.15 18.80
C ALA A 60 -4.79 0.28 18.14
N VAL A 61 -3.98 0.85 17.25
CA VAL A 61 -2.90 0.09 16.60
C VAL A 61 -1.62 0.03 17.43
N ALA A 62 -1.39 0.99 18.33
CA ALA A 62 -0.21 0.99 19.21
C ALA A 62 -0.22 -0.15 20.24
N ASP A 63 -1.40 -0.67 20.59
CA ASP A 63 -1.57 -1.81 21.50
C ASP A 63 -1.31 -3.17 20.83
N LEU A 64 -1.11 -3.20 19.50
CA LEU A 64 -0.89 -4.44 18.77
C LEU A 64 0.59 -4.86 18.82
N PRO A 65 0.88 -6.17 18.91
CA PRO A 65 2.26 -6.63 18.98
C PRO A 65 2.98 -6.43 17.65
N ASP A 66 4.23 -5.97 17.72
CA ASP A 66 5.18 -6.07 16.62
C ASP A 66 5.51 -7.55 16.37
N ALA A 67 5.36 -7.99 15.12
CA ALA A 67 5.68 -9.35 14.69
C ALA A 67 6.72 -9.39 13.57
N GLY A 68 7.49 -8.29 13.45
CA GLY A 68 8.69 -8.19 12.65
C GLY A 68 8.49 -8.09 11.14
N PRO A 69 9.56 -7.73 10.42
CA PRO A 69 9.50 -7.29 9.03
C PRO A 69 8.84 -8.28 8.07
N VAL A 70 8.14 -7.73 7.08
CA VAL A 70 7.41 -8.49 6.06
C VAL A 70 8.19 -8.51 4.77
N GLU A 71 8.40 -9.70 4.24
CA GLU A 71 8.88 -9.90 2.87
C GLU A 71 7.69 -10.19 1.95
N LEU A 72 7.58 -9.45 0.86
CA LEU A 72 6.61 -9.68 -0.20
C LEU A 72 7.35 -10.10 -1.47
N THR A 73 6.82 -11.13 -2.13
CA THR A 73 7.32 -11.52 -3.46
C THR A 73 6.32 -11.07 -4.51
N VAL A 74 6.83 -10.57 -5.63
CA VAL A 74 6.04 -10.06 -6.74
C VAL A 74 6.39 -10.90 -7.97
N GLN A 75 5.35 -11.39 -8.64
CA GLN A 75 5.47 -12.23 -9.83
C GLN A 75 4.67 -11.70 -11.02
N GLY A 76 3.97 -10.57 -10.87
CA GLY A 76 3.18 -10.02 -11.94
C GLY A 76 2.55 -8.67 -11.65
N THR A 77 1.75 -8.23 -12.60
CA THR A 77 0.93 -7.03 -12.51
C THR A 77 -0.52 -7.44 -12.27
N ILE A 78 -1.21 -6.75 -11.35
CA ILE A 78 -2.67 -6.79 -11.24
C ILE A 78 -3.25 -5.49 -11.75
N THR A 79 -4.34 -5.57 -12.51
CA THR A 79 -5.11 -4.42 -12.96
C THR A 79 -6.42 -4.31 -12.19
N PHE A 80 -6.79 -3.07 -11.89
CA PHE A 80 -8.04 -2.72 -11.22
C PHE A 80 -8.88 -1.83 -12.14
N PRO A 81 -10.19 -1.71 -11.90
CA PRO A 81 -11.06 -0.86 -12.69
C PRO A 81 -10.55 0.58 -12.78
N ARG A 82 -10.86 1.24 -13.90
CA ARG A 82 -10.49 2.64 -14.22
C ARG A 82 -8.99 2.86 -14.48
N GLY A 83 -8.29 1.83 -14.96
CA GLY A 83 -6.90 1.95 -15.40
C GLY A 83 -5.89 1.98 -14.26
N ARG A 84 -6.25 1.48 -13.08
CA ARG A 84 -5.31 1.35 -11.97
C ARG A 84 -4.54 0.06 -12.13
N ALA A 85 -3.26 0.06 -11.78
CA ALA A 85 -2.43 -1.13 -11.83
C ALA A 85 -1.44 -1.14 -10.67
N ALA A 86 -1.06 -2.34 -10.25
CA ALA A 86 -0.23 -2.56 -9.08
C ALA A 86 0.67 -3.79 -9.26
N LEU A 87 1.72 -3.86 -8.45
CA LEU A 87 2.50 -5.09 -8.26
C LEU A 87 1.62 -6.11 -7.53
N ALA A 88 1.44 -7.28 -8.14
CA ALA A 88 0.68 -8.39 -7.55
C ALA A 88 1.56 -9.10 -6.52
N CYS A 89 1.31 -8.80 -5.24
CA CYS A 89 2.16 -9.28 -4.16
C CYS A 89 1.63 -10.59 -3.60
N SER A 90 2.53 -11.55 -3.37
CA SER A 90 2.30 -12.68 -2.50
C SER A 90 2.84 -12.35 -1.11
N VAL A 91 2.08 -12.69 -0.07
CA VAL A 91 2.44 -12.48 1.33
C VAL A 91 2.30 -13.79 2.10
N PRO A 92 3.13 -14.04 3.13
CA PRO A 92 2.92 -15.16 4.04
C PRO A 92 1.54 -15.09 4.71
N SER A 93 0.93 -16.24 5.02
CA SER A 93 -0.38 -16.30 5.70
C SER A 93 -0.39 -15.57 7.05
N ALA A 94 0.74 -15.55 7.75
CA ALA A 94 0.91 -14.79 9.00
C ALA A 94 0.70 -13.28 8.81
N VAL A 95 1.02 -12.73 7.63
CA VAL A 95 0.82 -11.32 7.28
C VAL A 95 -0.67 -11.05 7.06
N ALA A 96 -1.37 -11.94 6.36
CA ALA A 96 -2.82 -11.85 6.20
C ALA A 96 -3.55 -11.91 7.56
N ALA A 97 -3.18 -12.85 8.42
CA ALA A 97 -3.75 -12.94 9.78
C ALA A 97 -3.44 -11.69 10.63
N ARG A 98 -2.28 -11.05 10.41
CA ARG A 98 -1.93 -9.78 11.07
C ARG A 98 -2.80 -8.64 10.58
N GLN A 99 -3.02 -8.56 9.27
CA GLN A 99 -3.91 -7.58 8.66
C GLN A 99 -5.34 -7.71 9.22
N GLU A 100 -5.85 -8.92 9.40
CA GLU A 100 -7.18 -9.14 10.00
C GLU A 100 -7.26 -8.68 11.47
N ARG A 101 -6.22 -8.90 12.28
CA ARG A 101 -6.15 -8.37 13.67
C ARG A 101 -6.14 -6.85 13.70
N VAL A 102 -5.39 -6.24 12.78
CA VAL A 102 -5.37 -4.78 12.61
C VAL A 102 -6.76 -4.29 12.25
N VAL A 103 -7.45 -4.90 11.29
CA VAL A 103 -8.81 -4.52 10.93
C VAL A 103 -9.75 -4.61 12.12
N ALA A 104 -9.70 -5.69 12.89
CA ALA A 104 -10.55 -5.85 14.07
C ALA A 104 -10.30 -4.74 15.12
N ALA A 105 -9.04 -4.36 15.35
CA ALA A 105 -8.72 -3.25 16.24
C ALA A 105 -9.28 -1.91 15.74
N LEU A 106 -9.19 -1.66 14.42
CA LEU A 106 -9.71 -0.45 13.79
C LEU A 106 -11.25 -0.39 13.79
N GLU A 107 -11.93 -1.51 13.58
CA GLU A 107 -13.39 -1.59 13.71
C GLU A 107 -13.84 -1.25 15.14
N GLY A 108 -13.06 -1.67 16.14
CA GLY A 108 -13.28 -1.34 17.55
C GLY A 108 -13.25 0.16 17.87
N THR A 109 -12.65 1.00 17.02
CA THR A 109 -12.64 2.47 17.20
C THR A 109 -13.87 3.15 16.60
N GLY A 110 -14.78 2.39 15.96
CA GLY A 110 -15.88 2.94 15.18
C GLY A 110 -15.45 3.55 13.83
N ALA A 111 -14.21 3.28 13.38
CA ALA A 111 -13.75 3.74 12.07
C ALA A 111 -14.49 3.01 10.93
N VAL A 112 -14.67 3.70 9.81
CA VAL A 112 -15.35 3.15 8.64
C VAL A 112 -14.31 2.62 7.65
N LEU A 113 -14.11 1.31 7.60
CA LEU A 113 -13.19 0.70 6.64
C LEU A 113 -13.71 0.73 5.20
N HIS A 114 -12.78 0.90 4.27
CA HIS A 114 -13.05 0.67 2.87
C HIS A 114 -13.21 -0.84 2.60
N ARG A 115 -14.31 -1.24 1.94
CA ARG A 115 -14.72 -2.63 1.70
C ARG A 115 -13.64 -3.59 1.12
N HIS A 116 -12.63 -3.06 0.43
CA HIS A 116 -11.54 -3.85 -0.16
C HIS A 116 -10.47 -4.25 0.86
N TYR A 117 -10.54 -3.74 2.08
CA TYR A 117 -9.61 -4.08 3.17
C TYR A 117 -10.28 -4.91 4.27
N LEU A 118 -11.54 -5.31 4.06
CA LEU A 118 -12.22 -6.26 4.96
C LEU A 118 -11.58 -7.66 4.82
N PRO A 119 -11.58 -8.47 5.90
CA PRO A 119 -11.14 -9.86 5.86
C PRO A 119 -11.79 -10.64 4.71
N GLY A 120 -10.99 -11.48 4.05
CA GLY A 120 -11.42 -12.24 2.86
C GLY A 120 -11.62 -11.42 1.57
N ARG A 121 -11.47 -10.10 1.59
CA ARG A 121 -11.55 -9.22 0.40
C ARG A 121 -10.23 -8.52 0.05
N TRP A 122 -9.30 -8.51 1.00
CA TRP A 122 -8.00 -7.87 0.85
C TRP A 122 -7.17 -8.53 -0.25
N VAL A 123 -6.65 -7.71 -1.15
CA VAL A 123 -5.69 -8.10 -2.17
C VAL A 123 -4.39 -7.38 -1.86
N PRO A 124 -3.33 -8.07 -1.41
CA PRO A 124 -2.04 -7.44 -1.14
C PRO A 124 -1.42 -6.92 -2.44
N HIS A 125 -1.13 -5.63 -2.50
CA HIS A 125 -0.61 -4.97 -3.69
C HIS A 125 0.20 -3.73 -3.36
N VAL A 126 1.11 -3.35 -4.27
CA VAL A 126 1.81 -2.07 -4.25
C VAL A 126 1.40 -1.27 -5.46
N SER A 127 0.81 -0.10 -5.25
CA SER A 127 0.29 0.74 -6.34
C SER A 127 1.41 1.19 -7.29
N VAL A 128 1.17 1.04 -8.60
CA VAL A 128 2.12 1.38 -9.66
C VAL A 128 1.57 2.50 -10.54
N ALA A 129 0.36 2.31 -11.07
CA ALA A 129 -0.31 3.31 -11.90
C ALA A 129 -1.64 3.73 -11.28
N THR A 130 -1.85 5.04 -11.17
CA THR A 130 -3.10 5.62 -10.67
C THR A 130 -4.15 5.73 -11.77
N ARG A 131 -3.70 5.88 -13.03
CA ARG A 131 -4.57 5.90 -14.21
C ARG A 131 -3.78 5.69 -15.51
N ALA A 132 -3.92 4.51 -16.09
CA ALA A 132 -3.49 4.14 -17.43
C ALA A 132 -4.69 4.01 -18.37
N THR A 133 -4.61 4.61 -19.57
CA THR A 133 -5.52 4.32 -20.70
C THR A 133 -5.12 2.99 -21.36
N GLY A 134 -5.86 2.50 -22.36
CA GLY A 134 -5.64 1.19 -23.00
C GLY A 134 -4.16 0.88 -23.28
N ASP A 135 -3.51 1.67 -24.13
CA ASP A 135 -2.08 1.48 -24.47
C ASP A 135 -1.15 1.70 -23.26
N GLY A 136 -1.57 2.54 -22.30
CA GLY A 136 -0.85 2.75 -21.05
C GLY A 136 -0.78 1.50 -20.19
N LEU A 137 -1.78 0.61 -20.23
CA LEU A 137 -1.74 -0.65 -19.48
C LEU A 137 -0.67 -1.60 -20.04
N ALA A 138 -0.49 -1.64 -21.37
CA ALA A 138 0.58 -2.41 -21.99
C ALA A 138 1.96 -1.89 -21.56
N VAL A 139 2.13 -0.56 -21.48
CA VAL A 139 3.35 0.06 -20.94
C VAL A 139 3.59 -0.37 -19.49
N VAL A 140 2.56 -0.35 -18.64
CA VAL A 140 2.70 -0.78 -17.24
C VAL A 140 3.14 -2.24 -17.14
N VAL A 141 2.49 -3.14 -17.88
CA VAL A 141 2.83 -4.57 -17.83
C VAL A 141 4.27 -4.80 -18.26
N ASN A 142 4.73 -4.17 -19.35
CA ASN A 142 6.11 -4.31 -19.82
C ASN A 142 7.13 -3.80 -18.79
N GLU A 143 6.95 -2.59 -18.26
CA GLU A 143 7.86 -2.00 -17.26
C GLU A 143 7.92 -2.78 -15.95
N VAL A 144 6.81 -3.41 -15.56
CA VAL A 144 6.78 -4.30 -14.41
C VAL A 144 7.50 -5.61 -14.76
N SER A 145 7.19 -6.25 -15.89
CA SER A 145 7.84 -7.50 -16.31
C SER A 145 9.37 -7.40 -16.34
N ASP A 146 9.93 -6.27 -16.75
CA ASP A 146 11.38 -6.05 -16.82
C ASP A 146 12.09 -6.04 -15.45
N VAL A 147 11.34 -5.86 -14.35
CA VAL A 147 11.89 -5.88 -12.99
C VAL A 147 11.51 -7.13 -12.19
N LEU A 148 10.80 -8.09 -12.79
CA LEU A 148 10.38 -9.32 -12.13
C LEU A 148 11.41 -10.46 -12.28
N PRO A 149 11.50 -11.39 -11.31
CA PRO A 149 10.80 -11.38 -10.02
C PRO A 149 11.37 -10.31 -9.09
N LEU A 150 10.50 -9.71 -8.27
CA LEU A 150 10.89 -8.67 -7.31
C LEU A 150 10.54 -9.10 -5.89
N THR A 151 11.49 -8.92 -4.98
CA THR A 151 11.25 -9.03 -3.53
C THR A 151 11.32 -7.65 -2.92
N VAL A 152 10.28 -7.27 -2.18
CA VAL A 152 10.24 -6.01 -1.41
C VAL A 152 10.09 -6.31 0.07
N ARG A 153 10.73 -5.50 0.91
CA ARG A 153 10.72 -5.65 2.36
C ARG A 153 10.06 -4.45 3.01
N ALA A 154 9.07 -4.70 3.87
CA ALA A 154 8.43 -3.71 4.70
C ALA A 154 8.86 -3.87 6.17
N GLU A 155 9.28 -2.78 6.81
CA GLU A 155 9.89 -2.80 8.14
C GLU A 155 9.44 -1.64 9.04
N ARG A 156 8.54 -0.78 8.54
CA ARG A 156 7.96 0.32 9.31
C ARG A 156 6.46 0.37 9.08
N CYS A 157 5.74 0.95 10.05
CA CYS A 157 4.31 1.24 9.94
C CYS A 157 4.05 2.73 10.02
N ALA A 158 3.06 3.22 9.29
CA ALA A 158 2.54 4.55 9.49
C ALA A 158 1.03 4.61 9.24
N LEU A 159 0.38 5.51 9.98
CA LEU A 159 -0.93 6.04 9.63
C LEU A 159 -0.72 7.25 8.72
N ILE A 160 -1.44 7.30 7.59
CA ILE A 160 -1.31 8.36 6.59
C ILE A 160 -2.69 8.96 6.33
N ASP A 161 -2.78 10.29 6.37
CA ASP A 161 -3.91 11.01 5.79
C ASP A 161 -3.79 11.01 4.26
N THR A 162 -4.69 10.28 3.63
CA THR A 162 -4.68 10.06 2.17
C THR A 162 -5.01 11.30 1.34
N SER A 163 -5.51 12.36 1.98
CA SER A 163 -5.85 13.62 1.32
C SER A 163 -4.70 14.63 1.32
N THR A 164 -3.87 14.61 2.37
CA THR A 164 -2.77 15.58 2.57
C THR A 164 -1.37 14.98 2.47
N GLY A 165 -1.27 13.66 2.60
CA GLY A 165 0.00 12.94 2.76
C GLY A 165 0.63 13.16 4.13
N GLN A 166 -0.10 13.69 5.11
CA GLN A 166 0.39 13.77 6.48
C GLN A 166 0.61 12.35 7.01
N LEU A 167 1.79 12.12 7.59
CA LEU A 167 2.24 10.82 8.02
C LEU A 167 2.50 10.84 9.53
N TRP A 168 1.92 9.88 10.24
CA TRP A 168 2.18 9.62 11.64
C TRP A 168 2.80 8.23 11.77
N PRO A 169 4.07 8.11 12.20
CA PRO A 169 4.66 6.82 12.51
C PRO A 169 3.84 6.09 13.56
N VAL A 170 3.77 4.77 13.41
CA VAL A 170 3.16 3.87 14.39
C VAL A 170 4.26 3.00 14.97
N ASP A 171 4.37 3.03 16.29
CA ASP A 171 5.28 2.17 17.04
C ASP A 171 4.72 0.75 17.01
N GLY A 172 5.18 -0.04 16.03
CA GLY A 172 4.79 -1.43 15.81
C GLY A 172 3.53 -1.62 14.96
N ILE A 173 3.72 -1.89 13.65
CA ILE A 173 3.11 -2.98 12.86
C ILE A 173 3.93 -3.08 11.55
N PRO A 174 5.12 -3.68 11.54
CA PRO A 174 5.60 -4.47 10.40
C PRO A 174 5.54 -5.92 10.79
#